data_AF-A0A7V2UE40-F1
#
_entry.id   AF-A0A7V2UE40-F1
#
_cell.length_a   1.000
_cell.length_b   1.000
_cell.length_c   1.000
_cell.angle_alpha   90.00
_cell.angle_beta   90.00
_cell.angle_gamma   90.00
#
_symmetry.space_group_name_H-M   'P 1'
#
loop_
_entity.id
_entity.type
_entity.pdbx_description
1 polymer ?
#
loop_
_entity_poly.entity_id
_entity_poly.type
_entity_poly.pdbx_seq_one_letter_code
_entity_poly.pdbx_strand_id
1 'polypeptide(L)'
;MSGRKESDFVLDQEQEQRLNLLQKCQSVRSEVDNLKKRLAEELASAPEGLRATFQGEATQAEQWLREAAACYDQRLGADSALSSLQHCCSLLERVAAEGREIRQKLTVAFTQRADALGRQLRSQLTAAEQLFMSRQQVLALWFGPAMTDKWQRDLEGTRRQLQRRNYTAVERALEAFQQELEAKSREAEEQEAKHQRRLYLVTALRKACAAMGFRELEPPHPEKEADRGCRILYKVDTLDRGRIAFAITLDMIHSFAGTAENQCFEEFDKLSEFLKAGFGVHTEFRYSDSRPRPELRHKGQRALPKTHNRSTSRAC
;
A
#
# COMPACT_ATOMS: atom_id res chain seq x y z
N MET A 1 -69.99 51.29 -12.41
CA MET A 1 -69.52 51.49 -11.03
C MET A 1 -70.15 50.43 -10.13
N SER A 2 -69.72 49.16 -10.24
CA SER A 2 -70.22 48.08 -9.39
C SER A 2 -69.20 47.88 -8.26
N GLY A 3 -69.39 48.63 -7.17
CA GLY A 3 -68.66 48.39 -5.93
C GLY A 3 -69.31 47.20 -5.23
N ARG A 4 -68.66 46.03 -5.25
CA ARG A 4 -69.05 44.93 -4.37
C ARG A 4 -68.91 45.42 -2.93
N LYS A 5 -70.04 45.51 -2.21
CA LYS A 5 -70.05 45.68 -0.76
C LYS A 5 -69.74 44.32 -0.15
N GLU A 6 -68.47 44.07 0.13
CA GLU A 6 -68.10 43.01 1.06
C GLU A 6 -68.62 43.41 2.45
N SER A 7 -69.22 42.47 3.20
CA SER A 7 -69.68 42.79 4.56
C SER A 7 -68.47 42.99 5.47
N ASP A 8 -68.56 43.90 6.44
CA ASP A 8 -67.49 44.18 7.42
C ASP A 8 -66.88 42.90 8.04
N PHE A 9 -67.71 41.87 8.28
CA PHE A 9 -67.28 40.55 8.75
C PHE A 9 -66.25 39.84 7.84
N VAL A 10 -66.39 39.96 6.52
CA VAL A 10 -65.47 39.34 5.53
C VAL A 10 -64.14 40.11 5.50
N LEU A 11 -64.20 41.43 5.64
CA LEU A 11 -63.01 42.28 5.71
C LEU A 11 -62.22 42.01 7.00
N ASP A 12 -62.91 41.87 8.13
CA ASP A 12 -62.28 41.52 9.42
C ASP A 12 -61.63 40.12 9.37
N GLN A 13 -62.31 39.14 8.79
CA GLN A 13 -61.78 37.79 8.63
C GLN A 13 -60.55 37.76 7.70
N GLU A 14 -60.56 38.53 6.61
CA GLU A 14 -59.41 38.63 5.71
C GLU A 14 -58.22 39.32 6.39
N GLN A 15 -58.47 40.38 7.16
CA GLN A 15 -57.43 41.05 7.94
C GLN A 15 -56.80 40.12 8.97
N GLU A 16 -57.61 39.35 9.70
CA GLU A 16 -57.12 38.36 10.67
C GLU A 16 -56.25 37.29 10.00
N GLN A 17 -56.68 36.77 8.84
CA GLN A 17 -55.89 35.81 8.06
C GLN A 17 -54.57 36.38 7.58
N ARG A 18 -54.54 37.64 7.12
CA ARG A 18 -53.30 38.32 6.71
C ARG A 18 -52.34 38.49 7.89
N LEU A 19 -52.85 38.90 9.05
CA LEU A 19 -52.04 39.03 10.27
C LEU A 19 -51.44 37.69 10.69
N ASN A 20 -52.24 36.63 10.70
CA ASN A 20 -51.78 35.27 11.02
C ASN A 20 -50.69 34.78 10.05
N LEU A 21 -50.87 34.98 8.74
CA LEU A 21 -49.88 34.62 7.73
C LEU A 21 -48.60 35.46 7.85
N LEU A 22 -48.72 36.76 8.14
CA LEU A 22 -47.56 37.63 8.38
C LEU A 22 -46.75 37.17 9.59
N GLN A 23 -47.41 36.87 10.71
CA GLN A 23 -46.75 36.34 11.91
C GLN A 23 -46.08 35.00 11.61
N LYS A 24 -46.74 34.10 10.88
CA LYS A 24 -46.17 32.82 10.47
C LYS A 24 -44.94 33.00 9.59
N CYS A 25 -44.99 33.85 8.57
CA CYS A 25 -43.84 34.19 7.72
C CYS A 25 -42.67 34.75 8.55
N GLN A 26 -42.92 35.65 9.50
CA GLN A 26 -41.89 36.19 10.39
C GLN A 26 -41.25 35.12 11.28
N SER A 27 -42.06 34.20 11.81
CA SER A 27 -41.59 33.08 12.61
C SER A 27 -40.70 32.13 11.79
N VAL A 28 -41.15 31.70 10.62
CA VAL A 28 -40.38 30.78 9.76
C VAL A 28 -39.11 31.47 9.22
N ARG A 29 -39.18 32.77 8.90
CA ARG A 29 -37.98 33.55 8.54
C ARG A 29 -36.93 33.55 9.66
N SER A 30 -37.37 33.79 10.89
CA SER A 30 -36.49 33.75 12.06
C SER A 30 -35.87 32.36 12.25
N GLU A 31 -36.62 31.30 11.96
CA GLU A 31 -36.10 29.92 11.97
C GLU A 31 -35.01 29.73 10.89
N VAL A 32 -35.26 30.14 9.65
CA VAL A 32 -34.29 30.03 8.55
C VAL A 32 -33.00 30.80 8.90
N ASP A 33 -33.11 32.01 9.45
CA ASP A 33 -31.94 32.79 9.87
C ASP A 33 -31.13 32.10 10.98
N ASN A 34 -31.81 31.46 11.93
CA ASN A 34 -31.15 30.67 12.96
C ASN A 34 -30.48 29.40 12.39
N LEU A 35 -31.12 28.72 11.44
CA LEU A 35 -30.54 27.58 10.74
C LEU A 35 -29.29 27.99 9.96
N LYS A 36 -29.31 29.14 9.27
CA LYS A 36 -28.15 29.70 8.56
C LYS A 36 -26.98 29.93 9.50
N LYS A 37 -27.20 30.61 10.63
CA LYS A 37 -26.15 30.87 11.63
C LYS A 37 -25.54 29.56 12.14
N ARG A 38 -26.38 28.61 12.56
CA ARG A 38 -25.92 27.33 13.10
C ARG A 38 -25.16 26.49 12.07
N LEU A 39 -25.65 26.39 10.84
CA LEU A 39 -24.96 25.66 9.77
C LEU A 39 -23.61 26.29 9.43
N ALA A 40 -23.55 27.63 9.36
CA ALA A 40 -22.30 28.35 9.11
C ALA A 40 -21.28 28.12 10.25
N GLU A 41 -21.73 28.15 11.51
CA GLU A 41 -20.91 27.86 12.69
C GLU A 41 -20.42 26.40 12.70
N GLU A 42 -21.30 25.43 12.40
CA GLU A 42 -20.95 24.00 12.29
C GLU A 42 -19.90 23.76 11.20
N LEU A 43 -20.02 24.42 10.04
CA LEU A 43 -19.01 24.33 8.97
C LEU A 43 -17.68 25.03 9.32
N ALA A 44 -17.74 26.20 9.95
CA ALA A 44 -16.55 26.98 10.30
C ALA A 44 -15.73 26.34 11.43
N SER A 45 -16.40 25.70 12.38
CA SER A 45 -15.75 25.00 13.50
C SER A 45 -15.18 23.64 13.11
N ALA A 46 -15.66 23.04 12.01
CA ALA A 46 -15.19 21.75 11.53
C ALA A 46 -13.77 21.83 10.93
N PRO A 47 -12.83 20.97 11.37
CA PRO A 47 -11.50 20.87 10.78
C PRO A 47 -11.57 20.61 9.27
N GLU A 48 -10.63 21.16 8.51
CA GLU A 48 -10.57 20.98 7.05
C GLU A 48 -10.57 19.50 6.64
N GLY A 49 -9.84 18.64 7.35
CA GLY A 49 -9.83 17.20 7.09
C GLY A 49 -11.19 16.53 7.27
N LEU A 50 -11.99 17.00 8.25
CA LEU A 50 -13.32 16.48 8.49
C LEU A 50 -14.28 16.90 7.37
N ARG A 51 -14.20 18.17 6.94
CA ARG A 51 -14.96 18.68 5.79
C ARG A 51 -14.58 17.96 4.49
N ALA A 52 -13.30 17.69 4.28
CA ALA A 52 -12.84 16.91 3.13
C ALA A 52 -13.34 15.46 3.17
N THR A 53 -13.43 14.85 4.36
CA THR A 53 -13.96 13.49 4.50
C THR A 53 -15.45 13.42 4.15
N PHE A 54 -16.23 14.39 4.63
CA PHE A 54 -17.68 14.46 4.41
C PHE A 54 -18.03 15.60 3.45
N GLN A 55 -17.33 15.65 2.31
CA GLN A 55 -17.44 16.74 1.34
C GLN A 55 -18.87 16.86 0.79
N GLY A 56 -19.56 15.74 0.56
CA GLY A 56 -20.94 15.75 0.05
C GLY A 56 -21.88 16.53 0.96
N GLU A 57 -21.85 16.25 2.26
CA GLU A 57 -22.67 16.94 3.26
C GLU A 57 -22.23 18.40 3.45
N ALA A 58 -20.93 18.67 3.45
CA ALA A 58 -20.40 20.03 3.56
C ALA A 58 -20.82 20.91 2.36
N THR A 59 -20.71 20.39 1.13
CA THR A 59 -21.11 21.11 -0.08
C THR A 59 -22.62 21.33 -0.15
N GLN A 60 -23.44 20.37 0.29
CA GLN A 60 -24.90 20.56 0.40
C GLN A 60 -25.25 21.69 1.38
N ALA A 61 -24.58 21.74 2.54
CA ALA A 61 -24.77 22.82 3.50
C ALA A 61 -24.34 24.19 2.95
N GLU A 62 -23.19 24.27 2.29
CA GLU A 62 -22.71 25.49 1.63
C GLU A 62 -23.63 25.96 0.49
N GLN A 63 -24.20 25.02 -0.27
CA GLN A 63 -25.17 25.33 -1.31
C GLN A 63 -26.46 25.90 -0.72
N TRP A 64 -27.03 25.24 0.29
CA TRP A 64 -28.24 25.71 0.95
C TRP A 64 -28.03 27.09 1.61
N LEU A 65 -26.88 27.34 2.24
CA LEU A 65 -26.56 28.66 2.82
C LEU A 65 -26.58 29.79 1.77
N ARG A 66 -26.11 29.51 0.54
CA ARG A 66 -26.14 30.46 -0.58
C ARG A 66 -27.56 30.68 -1.10
N GLU A 67 -28.32 29.60 -1.30
CA GLU A 67 -29.68 29.66 -1.85
C GLU A 67 -30.70 30.25 -0.87
N ALA A 68 -30.59 29.91 0.41
CA ALA A 68 -31.43 30.47 1.47
C ALA A 68 -31.20 31.99 1.66
N ALA A 69 -30.02 32.51 1.29
CA ALA A 69 -29.77 33.95 1.26
C ALA A 69 -30.51 34.66 0.11
N ALA A 70 -30.73 33.97 -1.01
CA ALA A 70 -31.41 34.52 -2.18
C ALA A 70 -32.94 34.46 -2.10
N CYS A 71 -33.51 33.60 -1.25
CA CYS A 71 -34.94 33.30 -1.30
C CYS A 71 -35.87 34.39 -0.73
N TYR A 72 -35.40 35.36 0.07
CA TYR A 72 -36.33 36.28 0.78
C TYR A 72 -35.82 37.72 0.96
N ASP A 73 -35.79 38.48 -0.14
CA ASP A 73 -35.53 39.93 -0.13
C ASP A 73 -36.81 40.79 -0.30
N GLN A 74 -37.99 40.14 -0.36
CA GLN A 74 -39.26 40.85 -0.45
C GLN A 74 -39.68 41.40 0.93
N ARG A 75 -39.85 42.74 1.01
CA ARG A 75 -40.48 43.40 2.16
C ARG A 75 -41.97 43.07 2.17
N LEU A 76 -42.36 42.11 3.01
CA LEU A 76 -43.78 41.85 3.29
C LEU A 76 -44.32 42.91 4.24
N GLY A 77 -45.50 43.45 3.94
CA GLY A 77 -46.20 44.45 4.73
C GLY A 77 -47.68 44.10 4.91
N ALA A 78 -48.38 44.86 5.75
CA ALA A 78 -49.81 44.67 6.02
C ALA A 78 -50.68 44.73 4.75
N ASP A 79 -50.22 45.45 3.72
CA ASP A 79 -50.91 45.64 2.45
C ASP A 79 -50.63 44.54 1.41
N SER A 80 -49.84 43.51 1.77
CA SER A 80 -49.53 42.40 0.86
C SER A 80 -50.78 41.57 0.57
N ALA A 81 -50.96 41.18 -0.70
CA ALA A 81 -52.04 40.30 -1.09
C ALA A 81 -51.96 38.95 -0.37
N LEU A 82 -53.10 38.41 0.04
CA LEU A 82 -53.20 37.18 0.83
C LEU A 82 -52.56 35.97 0.09
N SER A 83 -52.74 35.89 -1.23
CA SER A 83 -52.10 34.86 -2.07
C SER A 83 -50.57 34.97 -2.10
N SER A 84 -50.02 36.19 -2.09
CA SER A 84 -48.58 36.43 -2.00
C SER A 84 -48.03 36.02 -0.63
N LEU A 85 -48.77 36.28 0.46
CA LEU A 85 -48.41 35.85 1.81
C LEU A 85 -48.41 34.32 1.94
N GLN A 86 -49.43 33.65 1.38
CA GLN A 86 -49.50 32.19 1.34
C GLN A 86 -48.34 31.58 0.54
N HIS A 87 -48.04 32.14 -0.64
CA HIS A 87 -46.93 31.68 -1.47
C HIS A 87 -45.58 31.88 -0.77
N CYS A 88 -45.37 33.03 -0.13
CA CYS A 88 -44.15 33.28 0.62
C CYS A 88 -44.02 32.32 1.81
N CYS A 89 -45.12 32.08 2.55
CA CYS A 89 -45.13 31.13 3.66
C CYS A 89 -44.74 29.72 3.21
N SER A 90 -45.32 29.21 2.12
CA SER A 90 -45.02 27.86 1.64
C SER A 90 -43.58 27.73 1.13
N LEU A 91 -43.04 28.78 0.49
CA LEU A 91 -41.64 28.83 0.10
C LEU A 91 -40.73 28.80 1.34
N LEU A 92 -41.01 29.63 2.35
CA LEU A 92 -40.28 29.70 3.62
C LEU A 92 -40.26 28.36 4.35
N GLU A 93 -41.42 27.71 4.43
CA GLU A 93 -41.55 26.39 5.05
C GLU A 93 -40.73 25.32 4.32
N ARG A 94 -40.71 25.35 2.98
CA ARG A 94 -39.88 24.44 2.18
C ARG A 94 -38.40 24.66 2.45
N VAL A 95 -37.93 25.91 2.43
CA VAL A 95 -36.52 26.24 2.70
C VAL A 95 -36.12 25.86 4.13
N ALA A 96 -36.99 26.10 5.11
CA ALA A 96 -36.77 25.69 6.49
C ALA A 96 -36.71 24.16 6.63
N ALA A 97 -37.61 23.42 5.98
CA ALA A 97 -37.61 21.96 6.00
C ALA A 97 -36.32 21.38 5.41
N GLU A 98 -35.90 21.87 4.25
CA GLU A 98 -34.64 21.47 3.62
C GLU A 98 -33.43 21.80 4.51
N GLY A 99 -33.40 22.99 5.11
CA GLY A 99 -32.33 23.40 6.04
C GLY A 99 -32.23 22.51 7.28
N ARG A 100 -33.37 22.08 7.84
CA ARG A 100 -33.41 21.11 8.96
C ARG A 100 -32.82 19.77 8.55
N GLU A 101 -33.20 19.26 7.38
CA GLU A 101 -32.71 17.98 6.85
C GLU A 101 -31.18 18.03 6.61
N ILE A 102 -30.70 19.07 5.93
CA ILE A 102 -29.27 19.25 5.65
C ILE A 102 -28.47 19.37 6.93
N ARG A 103 -28.94 20.15 7.90
CA ARG A 103 -28.29 20.27 9.22
C ARG A 103 -28.24 18.94 9.95
N GLN A 104 -29.34 18.18 9.95
CA GLN A 104 -29.36 16.86 10.57
C GLN A 104 -28.32 15.92 9.92
N LYS A 105 -28.26 15.88 8.58
CA LYS A 105 -27.26 15.08 7.84
C LYS A 105 -25.83 15.50 8.20
N LEU A 106 -25.55 16.80 8.21
CA LEU A 106 -24.23 17.35 8.54
C LEU A 106 -23.84 17.01 9.98
N THR A 107 -24.75 17.20 10.94
CA THR A 107 -24.52 16.85 12.34
C THR A 107 -24.21 15.37 12.49
N VAL A 108 -24.99 14.47 11.87
CA VAL A 108 -24.73 13.02 11.91
C VAL A 108 -23.39 12.67 11.29
N ALA A 109 -23.01 13.32 10.18
CA ALA A 109 -21.72 13.12 9.53
C ALA A 109 -20.54 13.54 10.42
N PHE A 110 -20.56 14.77 10.95
CA PHE A 110 -19.45 15.35 11.73
C PHE A 110 -19.32 14.81 13.15
N THR A 111 -20.34 14.11 13.66
CA THR A 111 -20.32 13.51 15.01
C THR A 111 -20.30 11.99 14.93
N GLN A 112 -21.45 11.36 14.75
CA GLN A 112 -21.62 9.91 14.87
C GLN A 112 -20.77 9.14 13.85
N ARG A 113 -20.83 9.53 12.56
CA ARG A 113 -20.06 8.86 11.50
C ARG A 113 -18.57 9.15 11.64
N ALA A 114 -18.19 10.39 11.92
CA ALA A 114 -16.80 10.77 12.16
C ALA A 114 -16.17 10.00 13.34
N ASP A 115 -16.88 9.86 14.46
CA ASP A 115 -16.39 9.17 15.65
C ASP A 115 -16.31 7.64 15.44
N ALA A 116 -17.27 7.07 14.72
CA ALA A 116 -17.21 5.66 14.34
C ALA A 116 -15.99 5.39 13.43
N LEU A 117 -15.84 6.19 12.38
CA LEU A 117 -14.75 6.06 11.42
C LEU A 117 -13.38 6.31 12.08
N GLY A 118 -13.28 7.34 12.93
CA GLY A 118 -12.07 7.64 13.68
C GLY A 118 -11.65 6.52 14.64
N ARG A 119 -12.59 5.86 15.31
CA ARG A 119 -12.30 4.69 16.16
C ARG A 119 -11.82 3.49 15.34
N GLN A 120 -12.50 3.20 14.24
CA GLN A 120 -12.13 2.11 13.34
C GLN A 120 -10.71 2.32 12.78
N LEU A 121 -10.42 3.51 12.24
CA LEU A 121 -9.12 3.80 11.64
C LEU A 121 -7.99 3.84 12.67
N ARG A 122 -8.27 4.30 13.89
CA ARG A 122 -7.31 4.20 14.99
C ARG A 122 -6.95 2.74 15.29
N SER A 123 -7.94 1.87 15.38
CA SER A 123 -7.72 0.44 15.61
C SER A 123 -6.90 -0.19 14.48
N GLN A 124 -7.23 0.13 13.22
CA GLN A 124 -6.50 -0.37 12.06
C GLN A 124 -5.05 0.13 12.02
N LEU A 125 -4.82 1.41 12.33
CA LEU A 125 -3.48 1.98 12.42
C LEU A 125 -2.65 1.27 13.51
N THR A 126 -3.21 1.06 14.69
CA THR A 126 -2.52 0.34 15.77
C THR A 126 -2.18 -1.10 15.36
N ALA A 127 -3.08 -1.80 14.68
CA ALA A 127 -2.80 -3.15 14.18
C ALA A 127 -1.67 -3.15 13.13
N ALA A 128 -1.67 -2.18 12.20
CA ALA A 128 -0.61 -2.03 11.19
C ALA A 128 0.74 -1.71 11.83
N GLU A 129 0.78 -0.84 12.85
CA GLU A 129 1.97 -0.51 13.61
C GLU A 129 2.54 -1.74 14.33
N GLN A 130 1.69 -2.50 15.03
CA GLN A 130 2.11 -3.73 15.71
C GLN A 130 2.66 -4.77 14.73
N LEU A 131 1.98 -4.96 13.60
CA LEU A 131 2.43 -5.89 12.56
C LEU A 131 3.80 -5.48 12.01
N PHE A 132 3.97 -4.19 11.68
CA PHE A 132 5.24 -3.66 11.22
C PHE A 132 6.36 -3.87 12.26
N MET A 133 6.14 -3.53 13.53
CA MET A 133 7.12 -3.72 14.60
C MET A 133 7.52 -5.19 14.76
N SER A 134 6.55 -6.11 14.68
CA SER A 134 6.83 -7.55 14.79
C SER A 134 7.71 -8.09 13.65
N ARG A 135 7.68 -7.45 12.48
CA ARG A 135 8.43 -7.85 11.28
C ARG A 135 9.66 -6.99 10.98
N GLN A 136 9.83 -5.88 11.71
CA GLN A 136 10.82 -4.85 11.41
C GLN A 136 12.23 -5.40 11.27
N GLN A 137 12.65 -6.33 12.15
CA GLN A 137 14.00 -6.89 12.12
C GLN A 137 14.27 -7.66 10.82
N VAL A 138 13.36 -8.55 10.42
CA VAL A 138 13.50 -9.34 9.19
C VAL A 138 13.46 -8.43 7.96
N LEU A 139 12.55 -7.46 7.95
CA LEU A 139 12.46 -6.51 6.85
C LEU A 139 13.71 -5.62 6.73
N ALA A 140 14.29 -5.19 7.85
CA ALA A 140 15.52 -4.39 7.87
C ALA A 140 16.72 -5.18 7.31
N LEU A 141 16.78 -6.49 7.56
CA LEU A 141 17.85 -7.35 7.06
C LEU A 141 17.82 -7.54 5.54
N TRP A 142 16.63 -7.50 4.93
CA TRP A 142 16.43 -7.75 3.49
C TRP A 142 16.29 -6.48 2.65
N PHE A 143 15.69 -5.42 3.19
CA PHE A 143 15.43 -4.17 2.46
C PHE A 143 16.24 -2.97 2.99
N GLY A 144 16.98 -3.16 4.08
CA GLY A 144 17.83 -2.14 4.66
C GLY A 144 17.10 -1.08 5.49
N PRO A 145 17.86 -0.23 6.21
CA PRO A 145 17.32 0.76 7.13
C PRO A 145 16.53 1.87 6.43
N ALA A 146 16.95 2.28 5.22
CA ALA A 146 16.28 3.35 4.48
C ALA A 146 14.81 3.02 4.16
N MET A 147 14.52 1.75 3.88
CA MET A 147 13.15 1.30 3.60
C MET A 147 12.32 1.23 4.89
N THR A 148 12.89 0.74 5.99
CA THR A 148 12.19 0.72 7.28
C THR A 148 11.90 2.12 7.80
N ASP A 149 12.80 3.08 7.58
CA ASP A 149 12.61 4.48 7.94
C ASP A 149 11.54 5.16 7.08
N LYS A 150 11.38 4.75 5.81
CA LYS A 150 10.26 5.19 4.96
C LYS A 150 8.94 4.72 5.57
N TRP A 151 8.79 3.42 5.87
CA TRP A 151 7.57 2.87 6.45
C TRP A 151 7.20 3.50 7.79
N GLN A 152 8.19 3.77 8.65
CA GLN A 152 7.96 4.47 9.90
C GLN A 152 7.43 5.90 9.69
N ARG A 153 8.02 6.64 8.74
CA ARG A 153 7.53 7.99 8.36
C ARG A 153 6.13 7.95 7.76
N ASP A 154 5.79 6.92 6.99
CA ASP A 154 4.46 6.76 6.40
C ASP A 154 3.40 6.52 7.49
N LEU A 155 3.70 5.69 8.50
CA LEU A 155 2.83 5.49 9.67
C LEU A 155 2.68 6.77 10.50
N GLU A 156 3.76 7.51 10.73
CA GLU A 156 3.71 8.81 11.43
C GLU A 156 2.92 9.87 10.65
N GLY A 157 3.05 9.88 9.31
CA GLY A 157 2.24 10.69 8.41
C GLY A 157 0.75 10.35 8.54
N THR A 158 0.42 9.07 8.53
CA THR A 158 -0.95 8.55 8.69
C THR A 158 -1.53 8.94 10.05
N ARG A 159 -0.75 8.83 11.13
CA ARG A 159 -1.15 9.27 12.48
C ARG A 159 -1.48 10.76 12.52
N ARG A 160 -0.68 11.61 11.86
CA ARG A 160 -0.95 13.05 11.75
C ARG A 160 -2.23 13.35 10.97
N GLN A 161 -2.52 12.62 9.90
CA GLN A 161 -3.79 12.77 9.16
C GLN A 161 -4.99 12.36 10.01
N LEU A 162 -4.87 11.31 10.82
CA LEU A 162 -5.91 10.88 11.76
C LEU A 162 -6.20 11.95 12.82
N GLN A 163 -5.16 12.60 13.35
CA GLN A 163 -5.30 13.74 14.27
C GLN A 163 -6.02 14.93 13.62
N ARG A 164 -5.74 15.19 12.34
CA ARG A 164 -6.41 16.22 11.53
C ARG A 164 -7.82 15.83 11.08
N ARG A 165 -8.31 14.64 11.46
CA ARG A 165 -9.60 14.07 11.06
C ARG A 165 -9.79 13.94 9.55
N ASN A 166 -8.70 13.78 8.80
CA ASN A 166 -8.76 13.51 7.37
C ASN A 166 -8.85 12.00 7.13
N TYR A 167 -10.03 11.44 7.38
CA TYR A 167 -10.21 9.99 7.43
C TYR A 167 -10.04 9.32 6.06
N THR A 168 -10.45 9.97 4.98
CA THR A 168 -10.26 9.45 3.61
C THR A 168 -8.79 9.30 3.24
N ALA A 169 -7.94 10.24 3.67
CA ALA A 169 -6.50 10.13 3.46
C ALA A 169 -5.88 9.02 4.32
N VAL A 170 -6.36 8.86 5.56
CA VAL A 170 -5.92 7.78 6.46
C VAL A 170 -6.28 6.41 5.90
N GLU A 171 -7.51 6.21 5.42
CA GLU A 171 -7.95 4.95 4.79
C GLU A 171 -7.02 4.55 3.65
N ARG A 172 -6.81 5.46 2.69
CA ARG A 172 -5.93 5.20 1.54
C ARG A 172 -4.49 4.91 1.95
N ALA A 173 -3.96 5.67 2.91
CA ALA A 173 -2.60 5.49 3.39
C ALA A 173 -2.43 4.14 4.12
N LEU A 174 -3.39 3.75 4.95
CA LEU A 174 -3.39 2.47 5.66
C LEU A 174 -3.51 1.29 4.69
N GLU A 175 -4.42 1.37 3.72
CA GLU A 175 -4.59 0.31 2.72
C GLU A 175 -3.31 0.11 1.91
N ALA A 176 -2.72 1.20 1.38
CA ALA A 176 -1.47 1.13 0.63
C ALA A 176 -0.32 0.58 1.50
N PHE A 177 -0.21 1.03 2.75
CA PHE A 177 0.81 0.56 3.68
C PHE A 177 0.67 -0.93 3.99
N GLN A 178 -0.55 -1.41 4.26
CA GLN A 178 -0.80 -2.82 4.58
C GLN A 178 -0.49 -3.72 3.37
N GLN A 179 -0.89 -3.32 2.17
CA GLN A 179 -0.57 -4.04 0.93
C GLN A 179 0.94 -4.12 0.69
N GLU A 180 1.65 -2.99 0.82
CA GLU A 180 3.11 -2.95 0.65
C GLU A 180 3.81 -3.80 1.71
N LEU A 181 3.41 -3.68 2.99
CA LEU A 181 3.96 -4.45 4.10
C LEU A 181 3.73 -5.95 3.90
N GLU A 182 2.55 -6.38 3.50
CA GLU A 182 2.24 -7.79 3.26
C GLU A 182 3.09 -8.36 2.12
N ALA A 183 3.14 -7.66 0.98
CA ALA A 183 3.96 -8.08 -0.16
C ALA A 183 5.44 -8.22 0.23
N LYS A 184 5.98 -7.22 0.94
CA LYS A 184 7.39 -7.22 1.37
C LYS A 184 7.67 -8.23 2.47
N SER A 185 6.69 -8.52 3.32
CA SER A 185 6.82 -9.59 4.32
C SER A 185 6.93 -10.96 3.66
N ARG A 186 6.07 -11.24 2.66
CA ARG A 186 6.13 -12.51 1.90
C ARG A 186 7.45 -12.65 1.15
N GLU A 187 7.90 -11.58 0.48
CA GLU A 187 9.19 -11.55 -0.19
C GLU A 187 10.33 -11.83 0.79
N ALA A 188 10.33 -11.20 1.98
CA ALA A 188 11.35 -11.45 3.00
C ALA A 188 11.32 -12.88 3.55
N GLU A 189 10.14 -13.47 3.75
CA GLU A 189 9.99 -14.87 4.17
C GLU A 189 10.56 -15.85 3.11
N GLU A 190 10.29 -15.59 1.82
CA GLU A 190 10.87 -16.36 0.73
C GLU A 190 12.41 -16.26 0.69
N GLN A 191 12.95 -15.04 0.86
CA GLN A 191 14.39 -14.83 0.93
C GLN A 191 15.02 -15.49 2.15
N GLU A 192 14.34 -15.46 3.31
CA GLU A 192 14.80 -16.16 4.51
C GLU A 192 14.82 -17.68 4.29
N ALA A 193 13.79 -18.25 3.66
CA ALA A 193 13.78 -19.68 3.33
C ALA A 193 14.95 -20.06 2.39
N LYS A 194 15.25 -19.24 1.38
CA LYS A 194 16.42 -19.41 0.52
C LYS A 194 17.74 -19.29 1.31
N HIS A 195 17.82 -18.33 2.22
CA HIS A 195 18.99 -18.14 3.07
C HIS A 195 19.23 -19.35 3.98
N GLN A 196 18.19 -19.90 4.61
CA GLN A 196 18.31 -21.11 5.44
C GLN A 196 18.80 -22.32 4.62
N ARG A 197 18.27 -22.51 3.40
CA ARG A 197 18.78 -23.54 2.46
C ARG A 197 20.24 -23.30 2.12
N ARG A 198 20.63 -22.06 1.89
CA ARG A 198 22.02 -21.66 1.62
C ARG A 198 22.96 -22.01 2.79
N LEU A 199 22.55 -21.74 4.03
CA LEU A 199 23.34 -22.09 5.22
C LEU A 199 23.49 -23.60 5.41
N TYR A 200 22.41 -24.36 5.15
CA TYR A 200 22.46 -25.83 5.15
C TYR A 200 23.45 -26.35 4.12
N LEU A 201 23.40 -25.80 2.91
CA LEU A 201 24.28 -26.14 1.80
C LEU A 201 25.76 -25.84 2.10
N VAL A 202 26.07 -24.68 2.67
CA VAL A 202 27.43 -24.34 3.15
C VAL A 202 27.91 -25.40 4.14
N THR A 203 27.06 -25.80 5.07
CA THR A 203 27.40 -26.80 6.09
C THR A 203 27.63 -28.18 5.47
N ALA A 204 26.79 -28.60 4.53
CA ALA A 204 26.94 -29.86 3.80
C ALA A 204 28.23 -29.88 2.96
N LEU A 205 28.50 -28.80 2.23
CA LEU A 205 29.71 -28.63 1.41
C LEU A 205 30.97 -28.70 2.27
N ARG A 206 30.98 -28.01 3.42
CA ARG A 206 32.10 -28.05 4.36
C ARG A 206 32.39 -29.48 4.84
N LYS A 207 31.34 -30.22 5.22
CA LYS A 207 31.46 -31.62 5.66
C LYS A 207 31.93 -32.55 4.54
N ALA A 208 31.41 -32.38 3.32
CA ALA A 208 31.83 -33.18 2.16
C ALA A 208 33.31 -32.93 1.81
N CYS A 209 33.74 -31.67 1.76
CA CYS A 209 35.15 -31.32 1.55
C CYS A 209 36.07 -31.93 2.62
N ALA A 210 35.68 -31.86 3.89
CA ALA A 210 36.45 -32.46 4.98
C ALA A 210 36.54 -33.99 4.85
N ALA A 211 35.44 -34.66 4.48
CA ALA A 211 35.42 -36.11 4.26
C ALA A 211 36.29 -36.55 3.07
N MET A 212 36.43 -35.69 2.05
CA MET A 212 37.34 -35.90 0.91
C MET A 212 38.80 -35.57 1.24
N GLY A 213 39.10 -35.12 2.46
CA GLY A 213 40.46 -34.76 2.89
C GLY A 213 40.90 -33.37 2.43
N PHE A 214 40.00 -32.52 1.91
CA PHE A 214 40.34 -31.17 1.52
C PHE A 214 40.59 -30.30 2.76
N ARG A 215 41.64 -29.49 2.72
CA ARG A 215 42.01 -28.57 3.79
C ARG A 215 41.25 -27.26 3.64
N GLU A 216 40.48 -26.89 4.65
CA GLU A 216 39.85 -25.56 4.72
C GLU A 216 40.94 -24.48 4.81
N LEU A 217 40.91 -23.53 3.85
CA LEU A 217 41.83 -22.38 3.85
C LEU A 217 41.26 -21.23 4.67
N GLU A 218 39.97 -20.96 4.48
CA GLU A 218 39.22 -19.90 5.15
C GLU A 218 37.82 -20.43 5.50
N PRO A 219 37.30 -20.12 6.70
CA PRO A 219 35.92 -20.46 7.04
C PRO A 219 34.94 -19.73 6.11
N PRO A 220 33.73 -20.29 5.89
CA PRO A 220 32.70 -19.63 5.11
C PRO A 220 32.36 -18.24 5.67
N HIS A 221 32.42 -17.21 4.83
CA HIS A 221 32.12 -15.84 5.22
C HIS A 221 31.31 -15.12 4.13
N PRO A 222 30.44 -14.17 4.50
CA PRO A 222 29.76 -13.34 3.53
C PRO A 222 30.76 -12.43 2.80
N GLU A 223 30.55 -12.20 1.51
CA GLU A 223 31.34 -11.23 0.74
C GLU A 223 31.21 -9.80 1.29
N LYS A 224 30.05 -9.47 1.88
CA LYS A 224 29.77 -8.20 2.54
C LYS A 224 29.10 -8.46 3.89
N GLU A 225 29.74 -8.06 4.98
CA GLU A 225 29.32 -8.39 6.35
C GLU A 225 27.91 -7.91 6.75
N ALA A 226 27.34 -6.93 6.04
CA ALA A 226 26.02 -6.35 6.34
C ALA A 226 24.91 -6.72 5.34
N ASP A 227 25.20 -7.50 4.31
CA ASP A 227 24.25 -7.80 3.22
C ASP A 227 23.93 -9.30 3.20
N ARG A 228 22.74 -9.67 3.70
CA ARG A 228 22.29 -11.08 3.66
C ARG A 228 22.10 -11.61 2.24
N GLY A 229 21.86 -10.74 1.27
CA GLY A 229 21.75 -11.09 -0.14
C GLY A 229 23.09 -11.46 -0.78
N CYS A 230 24.22 -11.06 -0.21
CA CYS A 230 25.52 -11.33 -0.79
C CYS A 230 25.88 -12.82 -0.77
N ARG A 231 26.81 -13.21 -1.64
CA ARG A 231 27.31 -14.59 -1.71
C ARG A 231 28.15 -14.95 -0.48
N ILE A 232 28.10 -16.22 -0.10
CA ILE A 232 29.01 -16.80 0.89
C ILE A 232 30.20 -17.37 0.14
N LEU A 233 31.40 -16.94 0.53
CA LEU A 233 32.65 -17.40 -0.03
C LEU A 233 33.23 -18.51 0.85
N TYR A 234 33.64 -19.62 0.24
CA TYR A 234 34.24 -20.76 0.92
C TYR A 234 35.41 -21.31 0.10
N LYS A 235 36.60 -21.43 0.70
CA LYS A 235 37.82 -21.83 -0.01
C LYS A 235 38.47 -23.05 0.63
N VAL A 236 38.82 -24.00 -0.21
CA VAL A 236 39.50 -25.25 0.19
C VAL A 236 40.71 -25.52 -0.69
N ASP A 237 41.70 -26.17 -0.12
CA ASP A 237 42.85 -26.73 -0.81
C ASP A 237 42.68 -28.24 -0.91
N THR A 238 42.78 -28.77 -2.13
CA THR A 238 42.68 -30.21 -2.39
C THR A 238 43.99 -30.95 -2.12
N LEU A 239 45.00 -30.27 -1.56
CA LEU A 239 46.37 -30.74 -1.22
C LEU A 239 47.22 -31.11 -2.43
N ASP A 240 46.69 -31.94 -3.34
CA ASP A 240 47.45 -32.52 -4.44
C ASP A 240 47.12 -31.87 -5.80
N ARG A 241 45.99 -31.15 -5.91
CA ARG A 241 45.41 -30.76 -7.21
C ARG A 241 45.14 -29.27 -7.36
N GLY A 242 45.25 -28.50 -6.27
CA GLY A 242 45.13 -27.04 -6.22
C GLY A 242 43.91 -26.55 -5.43
N ARG A 243 43.56 -25.27 -5.62
CA ARG A 243 42.58 -24.57 -4.77
C ARG A 243 41.20 -24.49 -5.44
N ILE A 244 40.14 -24.69 -4.64
CA ILE A 244 38.75 -24.50 -5.06
C ILE A 244 38.13 -23.40 -4.20
N ALA A 245 37.48 -22.44 -4.86
CA ALA A 245 36.71 -21.37 -4.26
C ALA A 245 35.24 -21.50 -4.66
N PHE A 246 34.37 -21.70 -3.67
CA PHE A 246 32.93 -21.73 -3.83
C PHE A 246 32.34 -20.36 -3.49
N ALA A 247 31.47 -19.87 -4.36
CA ALA A 247 30.65 -18.67 -4.20
C ALA A 247 29.18 -19.11 -4.19
N ILE A 248 28.58 -19.11 -3.01
CA ILE A 248 27.26 -19.68 -2.76
C ILE A 248 26.25 -18.53 -2.68
N THR A 249 25.39 -18.41 -3.68
CA THR A 249 24.31 -17.40 -3.73
C THR A 249 23.03 -17.96 -3.11
N LEU A 250 21.95 -17.17 -3.09
CA LEU A 250 20.65 -17.62 -2.59
C LEU A 250 20.01 -18.72 -3.45
N ASP A 251 20.32 -18.73 -4.74
CA ASP A 251 19.68 -19.62 -5.71
C ASP A 251 20.66 -20.67 -6.28
N MET A 252 21.97 -20.43 -6.26
CA MET A 252 22.96 -21.25 -6.97
C MET A 252 24.31 -21.36 -6.22
N ILE A 253 25.09 -22.38 -6.59
CA ILE A 253 26.52 -22.48 -6.26
C ILE A 253 27.33 -22.16 -7.52
N HIS A 254 28.24 -21.21 -7.40
CA HIS A 254 29.32 -21.04 -8.36
C HIS A 254 30.61 -21.60 -7.75
N SER A 255 31.39 -22.32 -8.53
CA SER A 255 32.68 -22.85 -8.10
C SER A 255 33.77 -22.43 -9.09
N PHE A 256 34.88 -21.92 -8.56
CA PHE A 256 36.06 -21.57 -9.31
C PHE A 256 37.21 -22.44 -8.82
N ALA A 257 37.81 -23.22 -9.71
CA ALA A 257 38.96 -24.05 -9.37
C ALA A 257 40.20 -23.52 -10.07
N GLY A 258 41.24 -23.21 -9.28
CA GLY A 258 42.58 -22.88 -9.77
C GLY A 258 43.40 -24.14 -10.01
N THR A 259 42.83 -25.13 -10.71
CA THR A 259 43.42 -26.45 -10.95
C THR A 259 43.52 -26.71 -12.46
N ALA A 260 44.45 -27.55 -12.91
CA ALA A 260 44.59 -27.92 -14.33
C ALA A 260 43.24 -28.41 -14.91
N GLU A 261 42.83 -27.86 -16.07
CA GLU A 261 41.46 -27.90 -16.62
C GLU A 261 40.83 -29.31 -16.79
N ASN A 262 41.65 -30.36 -16.82
CA ASN A 262 41.24 -31.73 -17.18
C ASN A 262 40.95 -32.64 -15.98
N GLN A 263 41.34 -32.29 -14.75
CA GLN A 263 41.20 -33.15 -13.56
C GLN A 263 40.20 -32.64 -12.51
N CYS A 264 39.60 -31.48 -12.78
CA CYS A 264 38.69 -30.82 -11.86
C CYS A 264 37.30 -31.47 -11.79
N PHE A 265 36.84 -32.03 -12.91
CA PHE A 265 35.48 -32.60 -13.01
C PHE A 265 35.29 -33.90 -12.25
N GLU A 266 36.32 -34.76 -12.16
CA GLU A 266 36.22 -36.00 -11.37
C GLU A 266 36.00 -35.70 -9.87
N GLU A 267 36.67 -34.69 -9.34
CA GLU A 267 36.49 -34.27 -7.94
C GLU A 267 35.14 -33.57 -7.73
N PHE A 268 34.67 -32.80 -8.70
CA PHE A 268 33.32 -32.21 -8.67
C PHE A 268 32.21 -33.25 -8.78
N ASP A 269 32.40 -34.32 -9.55
CA ASP A 269 31.43 -35.42 -9.67
C ASP A 269 31.40 -36.23 -8.36
N LYS A 270 32.56 -36.57 -7.78
CA LYS A 270 32.63 -37.20 -6.44
C LYS A 270 32.00 -36.32 -5.36
N LEU A 271 32.27 -35.02 -5.38
CA LEU A 271 31.67 -34.06 -4.45
C LEU A 271 30.14 -34.02 -4.62
N SER A 272 29.65 -34.03 -5.87
CA SER A 272 28.21 -34.08 -6.17
C SER A 272 27.57 -35.37 -5.68
N GLU A 273 28.23 -36.51 -5.86
CA GLU A 273 27.77 -37.80 -5.34
C GLU A 273 27.71 -37.81 -3.81
N PHE A 274 28.74 -37.27 -3.15
CA PHE A 274 28.78 -37.20 -1.68
C PHE A 274 27.71 -36.25 -1.12
N LEU A 275 27.49 -35.10 -1.77
CA LEU A 275 26.43 -34.16 -1.45
C LEU A 275 25.04 -34.77 -1.65
N LYS A 276 24.85 -35.55 -2.72
CA LYS A 276 23.60 -36.25 -2.99
C LYS A 276 23.34 -37.36 -1.97
N ALA A 277 24.31 -38.24 -1.74
CA ALA A 277 24.18 -39.40 -0.88
C ALA A 277 24.08 -39.03 0.61
N GLY A 278 24.91 -38.08 1.05
CA GLY A 278 24.98 -37.69 2.46
C GLY A 278 23.98 -36.61 2.88
N PHE A 279 23.56 -35.75 1.95
CA PHE A 279 22.83 -34.51 2.28
C PHE A 279 21.61 -34.24 1.39
N GLY A 280 21.32 -35.09 0.40
CA GLY A 280 20.21 -34.92 -0.55
C GLY A 280 20.37 -33.75 -1.54
N VAL A 281 21.55 -33.14 -1.58
CA VAL A 281 21.82 -31.95 -2.39
C VAL A 281 22.23 -32.38 -3.80
N HIS A 282 21.51 -31.87 -4.80
CA HIS A 282 21.81 -32.10 -6.21
C HIS A 282 22.58 -30.91 -6.76
N THR A 283 23.81 -31.13 -7.21
CA THR A 283 24.69 -30.10 -7.80
C THR A 283 25.08 -30.46 -9.21
N GLU A 284 25.17 -29.45 -10.08
CA GLU A 284 25.73 -29.59 -11.42
C GLU A 284 26.82 -28.53 -11.63
N PHE A 285 28.07 -28.98 -11.77
CA PHE A 285 29.21 -28.09 -12.02
C PHE A 285 29.38 -27.86 -13.54
N ARG A 286 29.53 -26.61 -13.99
CA ARG A 286 29.70 -26.24 -15.41
C ARG A 286 30.85 -25.25 -15.59
N TYR A 287 31.45 -25.21 -16.77
CA TYR A 287 32.44 -24.17 -17.10
C TYR A 287 31.77 -22.80 -17.20
N SER A 288 32.50 -21.75 -16.83
CA SER A 288 32.03 -20.35 -16.89
C SER A 288 31.79 -19.83 -18.31
N ASP A 289 32.46 -20.42 -19.31
CA ASP A 289 32.31 -20.09 -20.74
C ASP A 289 31.29 -21.00 -21.46
N SER A 290 30.54 -21.80 -20.70
CA SER A 290 29.53 -22.75 -21.24
C SER A 290 30.08 -23.81 -22.20
N ARG A 291 31.40 -24.02 -22.27
CA ARG A 291 31.96 -25.10 -23.10
C ARG A 291 31.52 -26.48 -22.57
N PRO A 292 31.35 -27.48 -23.44
CA PRO A 292 30.97 -28.83 -23.02
C PRO A 292 32.05 -29.46 -22.14
N ARG A 293 31.64 -30.28 -21.17
CA ARG A 293 32.57 -31.02 -20.30
C ARG A 293 33.47 -31.93 -21.16
N PRO A 294 34.76 -32.09 -20.81
CA PRO A 294 35.60 -33.08 -21.46
C PRO A 294 35.03 -34.48 -21.21
N GLU A 295 34.70 -35.20 -22.28
CA GLU A 295 34.26 -36.60 -22.17
C GLU A 295 35.43 -37.48 -21.74
N LEU A 296 35.21 -38.28 -20.70
CA LEU A 296 36.13 -39.32 -20.26
C LEU A 296 36.31 -40.34 -21.40
N ARG A 297 37.42 -40.22 -22.13
CA ARG A 297 37.79 -41.17 -23.18
C ARG A 297 38.40 -42.41 -22.53
N HIS A 298 37.82 -43.58 -22.81
CA HIS A 298 38.42 -44.85 -22.40
C HIS A 298 39.82 -45.01 -23.01
N LYS A 299 40.74 -45.58 -22.23
CA LYS A 299 42.13 -45.85 -22.60
C LYS A 299 42.15 -46.66 -23.91
N GLY A 300 42.56 -46.04 -25.03
CA GLY A 300 42.63 -46.66 -26.36
C GLY A 300 41.83 -45.97 -27.46
N GLN A 301 40.95 -45.02 -27.16
CA GLN A 301 40.24 -44.26 -28.20
C GLN A 301 41.13 -43.16 -28.81
N ARG A 302 41.78 -43.45 -29.94
CA ARG A 302 42.40 -42.43 -30.80
C ARG A 302 41.31 -41.71 -31.59
N ALA A 303 41.48 -40.40 -31.77
CA ALA A 303 40.60 -39.61 -32.63
C ALA A 303 40.64 -40.17 -34.06
N LEU A 304 39.47 -40.45 -34.64
CA LEU A 304 39.37 -40.73 -36.06
C LEU A 304 39.91 -39.50 -36.82
N PRO A 305 40.79 -39.70 -37.83
CA PRO A 305 41.36 -38.60 -38.57
C PRO A 305 40.23 -37.82 -39.25
N LYS A 306 40.22 -36.49 -39.06
CA LYS A 306 39.30 -35.60 -39.76
C LYS A 306 39.52 -35.79 -41.27
N THR A 307 38.49 -36.27 -41.97
CA THR A 307 38.48 -36.32 -43.42
C THR A 307 38.61 -34.89 -43.94
N HIS A 308 39.80 -34.53 -44.40
CA HIS A 308 39.97 -33.35 -45.23
C HIS A 308 39.13 -33.56 -46.49
N ASN A 309 38.04 -32.82 -46.61
CA ASN A 309 37.35 -32.62 -47.88
C ASN A 309 38.35 -31.96 -48.84
N ARG A 310 39.01 -32.78 -49.66
CA ARG A 310 39.66 -32.33 -50.88
C ARG A 310 38.56 -31.79 -51.78
N SER A 311 38.46 -30.46 -51.85
CA SER A 311 37.79 -29.78 -52.95
C SER A 311 38.47 -30.20 -54.26
N THR A 312 37.86 -31.13 -54.98
CA THR A 312 38.17 -31.35 -56.39
C THR A 312 37.62 -30.17 -57.16
N SER A 313 38.51 -29.24 -57.52
CA SER A 313 38.33 -28.38 -58.67
C SER A 313 38.52 -29.23 -59.93
N ARG A 314 37.52 -29.20 -60.83
CA ARG A 314 37.59 -29.37 -62.29
C ARG A 314 36.16 -29.25 -62.81
N ALA A 315 35.83 -28.12 -63.42
CA ALA A 315 35.97 -27.86 -64.86
C ALA A 315 34.80 -28.48 -65.66
N CYS A 316 33.83 -27.61 -65.98
CA CYS A 316 33.30 -27.38 -67.31
C CYS A 316 33.12 -25.86 -67.46
#